data_AF-A0A024GYS8-F1
#
_entry.id   AF-A0A024GYS8-F1
#
_cell.length_a   1.000
_cell.length_b   1.000
_cell.length_c   1.000
_cell.angle_alpha   90.00
_cell.angle_beta   90.00
_cell.angle_gamma   90.00
#
_symmetry.space_group_name_H-M   'P 1'
#
loop_
_entity.id
_entity.type
_entity.pdbx_description
1 polymer ?
#
loop_
_entity_poly.entity_id
_entity_poly.type
_entity_poly.pdbx_seq_one_letter_code
_entity_poly.pdbx_strand_id
1 'polypeptide(L)'
;MTAPLSAAVRDFAEETLFLARSLAEAEEIQWSAAPIPKPREDTTERAKGGHGDPTLAIVLDERRLAVRAAVEEAHAAIAQASEVAANARRKVNAAIAAWNGEGV
;
A
#
# COMPACT_ATOMS: atom_id res chain seq x y z
N MET A 1 -0.97 28.25 20.92
CA MET A 1 -1.87 27.10 21.14
C MET A 1 -2.26 26.56 19.77
N THR A 2 -1.80 25.37 19.40
CA THR A 2 -2.19 24.74 18.12
C THR A 2 -3.64 24.29 18.23
N ALA A 3 -4.50 24.74 17.32
CA ALA A 3 -5.88 24.26 17.29
C ALA A 3 -5.89 22.73 17.08
N PRO A 4 -6.79 21.98 17.74
CA PRO A 4 -6.90 20.55 17.53
C PRO A 4 -7.28 20.25 16.08
N LEU A 5 -6.71 19.17 15.50
CA LEU A 5 -7.11 18.68 14.19
C LEU A 5 -8.59 18.31 14.20
N SER A 6 -9.29 18.59 13.09
CA SER A 6 -10.65 18.11 12.89
C SER A 6 -10.66 16.57 12.87
N ALA A 7 -11.80 15.97 13.26
CA ALA A 7 -11.96 14.52 13.26
C ALA A 7 -11.59 13.91 11.90
N ALA A 8 -12.11 14.48 10.80
CA ALA A 8 -11.81 14.00 9.45
C ALA A 8 -10.32 14.00 9.10
N VAL A 9 -9.55 15.01 9.54
CA VAL A 9 -8.10 15.05 9.29
C VAL A 9 -7.37 14.01 10.15
N ARG A 10 -7.84 13.78 11.38
CA ARG A 10 -7.30 12.74 12.25
C ARG A 10 -7.55 11.35 11.67
N ASP A 11 -8.78 11.06 11.29
CA ASP A 11 -9.18 9.76 10.74
C ASP A 11 -8.39 9.47 9.45
N PHE A 12 -8.29 10.46 8.55
CA PHE A 12 -7.49 10.32 7.33
C PHE A 12 -6.01 10.06 7.62
N ALA A 13 -5.42 10.77 8.59
CA ALA A 13 -4.02 10.58 8.98
C ALA A 13 -3.80 9.19 9.59
N GLU A 14 -4.72 8.73 10.44
CA GLU A 14 -4.68 7.40 11.06
C GLU A 14 -4.75 6.29 10.02
N GLU A 15 -5.70 6.34 9.09
CA GLU A 15 -5.81 5.37 7.99
C GLU A 15 -4.58 5.37 7.08
N THR A 16 -4.01 6.55 6.81
CA THR A 16 -2.77 6.66 6.01
C THR A 16 -1.58 5.99 6.72
N LEU A 17 -1.51 6.10 8.06
CA LEU A 17 -0.46 5.44 8.84
C LEU A 17 -0.65 3.93 8.90
N PHE A 18 -1.88 3.44 9.03
CA PHE A 18 -2.17 2.01 8.93
C PHE A 18 -1.82 1.46 7.55
N LEU A 19 -2.16 2.19 6.49
CA LEU A 19 -1.79 1.82 5.12
C LEU A 19 -0.27 1.75 4.93
N ALA A 20 0.48 2.74 5.46
CA ALA A 20 1.94 2.73 5.39
C ALA A 20 2.55 1.47 6.05
N ARG A 21 1.98 1.02 7.16
CA ARG A 21 2.38 -0.22 7.81
C ARG A 21 2.09 -1.44 6.92
N SER A 22 0.90 -1.53 6.34
CA SER A 22 0.55 -2.65 5.44
C SER A 22 1.42 -2.70 4.19
N LEU A 23 1.82 -1.54 3.66
CA LEU A 23 2.75 -1.46 2.53
C LEU A 23 4.16 -1.98 2.90
N ALA A 24 4.66 -1.65 4.08
CA ALA A 24 5.92 -2.20 4.58
C ALA A 24 5.85 -3.73 4.75
N GLU A 25 4.73 -4.25 5.28
CA GLU A 25 4.52 -5.70 5.39
C GLU A 25 4.45 -6.38 4.00
N ALA A 26 3.81 -5.73 3.01
CA ALA A 26 3.76 -6.22 1.64
C ALA A 26 5.14 -6.25 0.96
N GLU A 27 6.01 -5.27 1.27
CA GLU A 27 7.39 -5.21 0.78
C GLU A 27 8.24 -6.38 1.29
N GLU A 28 7.99 -6.88 2.49
CA GLU A 28 8.66 -8.07 3.04
C GLU A 28 8.13 -9.38 2.41
N ILE A 29 6.82 -9.43 2.11
CA ILE A 29 6.18 -10.61 1.50
C ILE A 29 6.74 -10.91 0.10
N GLN A 30 7.07 -9.89 -0.71
CA GLN A 30 7.60 -10.11 -2.06
C GLN A 30 8.99 -10.79 -2.07
N TRP A 31 9.75 -10.70 -0.98
CA TRP A 31 11.06 -11.36 -0.84
C TRP A 31 10.98 -12.70 -0.10
N SER A 32 9.84 -13.02 0.49
CA SER A 32 9.59 -14.27 1.18
C SER A 32 8.98 -15.32 0.23
N ALA A 33 9.40 -16.59 0.37
CA ALA A 33 8.70 -17.69 -0.29
C ALA A 33 7.29 -17.79 0.29
N ALA A 34 6.27 -17.88 -0.57
CA ALA A 34 4.91 -18.09 -0.11
C ALA A 34 4.85 -19.35 0.76
N PRO A 35 4.16 -19.33 1.93
CA PRO A 35 4.04 -20.52 2.74
C PRO A 35 3.30 -21.60 1.94
N ILE A 36 4.05 -22.60 1.48
CA ILE A 36 3.49 -23.79 0.85
C ILE A 36 2.79 -24.58 1.96
N PRO A 37 1.46 -24.82 1.87
CA PRO A 37 0.81 -25.73 2.79
C PRO A 37 1.48 -27.10 2.63
N LYS A 38 2.24 -27.53 3.65
CA LYS A 38 2.88 -28.85 3.61
C LYS A 38 1.78 -29.92 3.73
N PRO A 39 1.66 -30.85 2.77
CA PRO A 39 0.83 -32.03 2.96
C PRO A 39 1.33 -32.80 4.19
N ARG A 40 0.40 -33.34 4.98
CA ARG A 40 0.70 -34.02 6.26
C ARG A 40 1.34 -35.41 6.07
N GLU A 41 1.55 -35.86 4.85
CA GLU A 41 2.11 -37.18 4.55
C GLU A 41 3.24 -37.07 3.52
N ASP A 42 4.44 -37.45 3.96
CA ASP A 42 5.63 -37.58 3.12
C ASP A 42 5.46 -38.85 2.27
N THR A 43 4.86 -38.71 1.09
CA THR A 43 4.74 -39.83 0.13
C THR A 43 6.03 -39.93 -0.69
N THR A 44 6.41 -41.17 -1.02
CA THR A 44 7.66 -41.56 -1.70
C THR A 44 7.83 -41.00 -3.13
N GLU A 45 6.87 -40.21 -3.63
CA GLU A 45 6.90 -39.59 -4.97
C GLU A 45 7.96 -38.49 -5.12
N ARG A 46 8.57 -38.00 -4.03
CA ARG A 46 9.62 -36.96 -4.05
C ARG A 46 10.90 -37.38 -4.79
N ALA A 47 11.09 -38.66 -5.07
CA ALA A 47 12.29 -39.22 -5.70
C ALA A 47 12.27 -39.26 -7.24
N LYS A 48 11.15 -38.91 -7.90
CA LYS A 48 11.10 -38.83 -9.37
C LYS A 48 11.56 -37.45 -9.81
N GLY A 49 12.88 -37.30 -9.98
CA GLY A 49 13.56 -36.06 -10.36
C GLY A 49 12.96 -35.40 -11.60
N GLY A 50 12.09 -34.41 -11.39
CA GLY A 50 11.80 -33.36 -12.35
C GLY A 50 12.57 -32.12 -11.95
N HIS A 51 13.37 -31.56 -12.87
CA HIS A 51 13.83 -30.17 -12.74
C HIS A 51 12.59 -29.28 -12.90
N GLY A 52 11.85 -29.06 -11.81
CA GLY A 52 10.79 -28.06 -11.81
C GLY A 52 11.45 -26.70 -11.98
N ASP A 53 11.10 -25.97 -13.04
CA ASP A 53 11.55 -24.60 -13.25
C ASP A 53 11.01 -23.72 -12.12
N PRO A 54 11.85 -23.35 -11.13
CA PRO A 54 11.38 -22.60 -9.97
C PRO A 54 11.06 -21.16 -10.36
N THR A 55 11.60 -20.66 -11.48
CA THR A 55 11.39 -19.29 -11.93
C THR A 55 9.97 -19.10 -12.45
N LEU A 56 9.45 -20.02 -13.27
CA LEU A 56 8.07 -19.96 -13.76
C LEU A 56 7.05 -20.10 -12.62
N ALA A 57 7.31 -20.99 -11.66
CA ALA A 57 6.43 -21.18 -10.49
C ALA A 57 6.35 -19.93 -9.59
N ILE A 58 7.42 -19.15 -9.51
CA ILE A 58 7.47 -17.91 -8.72
C ILE A 58 6.83 -16.73 -9.48
N VAL A 59 7.06 -16.63 -10.79
CA VAL A 59 6.54 -15.54 -11.63
C VAL A 59 5.02 -15.61 -11.79
N LEU A 60 4.47 -16.82 -11.88
CA LEU A 60 3.04 -17.07 -12.05
C LEU A 60 2.29 -17.30 -10.73
N ASP A 61 2.91 -17.03 -9.58
CA ASP A 61 2.24 -17.14 -8.28
C ASP A 61 1.16 -16.05 -8.16
N GLU A 62 -0.11 -16.47 -8.34
CA GLU A 62 -1.29 -15.61 -8.27
C GLU A 62 -1.37 -14.81 -6.95
N ARG A 63 -0.89 -15.37 -5.83
CA ARG A 63 -0.92 -14.68 -4.53
C ARG A 63 0.08 -13.53 -4.52
N ARG A 64 1.27 -13.74 -5.07
CA ARG A 64 2.29 -12.69 -5.22
C ARG A 64 1.84 -11.59 -6.18
N LEU A 65 1.19 -11.96 -7.28
CA LEU A 65 0.61 -11.00 -8.22
C LEU A 65 -0.51 -10.18 -7.58
N ALA A 66 -1.38 -10.79 -6.77
CA ALA A 66 -2.44 -10.09 -6.05
C ALA A 66 -1.88 -9.06 -5.05
N VAL A 67 -0.83 -9.41 -4.29
CA VAL A 67 -0.15 -8.46 -3.38
C VAL A 67 0.44 -7.29 -4.16
N ARG A 68 1.10 -7.54 -5.30
CA ARG A 68 1.67 -6.47 -6.14
C ARG A 68 0.60 -5.53 -6.68
N ALA A 69 -0.49 -6.08 -7.21
CA ALA A 69 -1.61 -5.28 -7.70
C ALA A 69 -2.18 -4.38 -6.60
N ALA A 70 -2.39 -4.93 -5.39
CA ALA A 70 -2.87 -4.16 -4.25
C ALA A 70 -1.90 -3.03 -3.83
N VAL A 71 -0.58 -3.27 -3.90
CA VAL A 71 0.44 -2.25 -3.61
C VAL A 71 0.41 -1.12 -4.66
N GLU A 72 0.29 -1.47 -5.95
CA GLU A 72 0.19 -0.49 -7.03
C GLU A 72 -1.08 0.38 -6.91
N GLU A 73 -2.23 -0.25 -6.63
CA GLU A 73 -3.49 0.44 -6.38
C GLU A 73 -3.40 1.38 -5.17
N ALA A 74 -2.78 0.93 -4.07
CA ALA A 74 -2.57 1.75 -2.88
C ALA A 74 -1.68 2.97 -3.17
N HIS A 75 -0.60 2.81 -3.93
CA HIS A 75 0.25 3.95 -4.33
C HIS A 75 -0.50 4.96 -5.20
N ALA A 76 -1.31 4.49 -6.14
CA ALA A 76 -2.14 5.37 -6.97
C ALA A 76 -3.14 6.15 -6.11
N ALA A 77 -3.79 5.49 -5.15
CA ALA A 77 -4.73 6.12 -4.23
C ALA A 77 -4.07 7.20 -3.35
N ILE A 78 -2.88 6.91 -2.79
CA ILE A 78 -2.12 7.88 -1.98
C ILE A 78 -1.73 9.10 -2.81
N ALA A 79 -1.26 8.89 -4.05
CA ALA A 79 -0.89 9.98 -4.95
C ALA A 79 -2.09 10.90 -5.23
N GLN A 80 -3.25 10.32 -5.54
CA GLN A 80 -4.48 11.07 -5.77
C GLN A 80 -4.93 11.84 -4.52
N ALA A 81 -4.92 11.19 -3.35
CA ALA A 81 -5.32 11.82 -2.10
C ALA A 81 -4.41 13.01 -1.73
N SER A 82 -3.10 12.86 -1.95
CA SER A 82 -2.10 13.92 -1.75
C SER A 82 -2.36 15.13 -2.65
N GLU A 83 -2.67 14.90 -3.93
CA GLU A 83 -2.99 15.97 -4.87
C GLU A 83 -4.25 16.73 -4.44
N VAL A 84 -5.32 16.01 -4.07
CA VAL A 84 -6.58 16.58 -3.61
C VAL A 84 -6.38 17.42 -2.35
N ALA A 85 -5.65 16.89 -1.35
CA ALA A 85 -5.35 17.60 -0.11
C ALA A 85 -4.51 18.87 -0.38
N ALA A 86 -3.50 18.79 -1.25
CA ALA A 86 -2.68 19.93 -1.62
C ALA A 86 -3.50 21.03 -2.31
N ASN A 87 -4.43 20.66 -3.19
CA ASN A 87 -5.33 21.59 -3.85
C ASN A 87 -6.29 22.26 -2.85
N ALA A 88 -6.91 21.48 -1.97
CA ALA A 88 -7.79 21.99 -0.92
C ALA A 88 -7.06 23.00 -0.02
N ARG A 89 -5.84 22.66 0.42
CA ARG A 89 -4.98 23.56 1.19
C ARG A 89 -4.71 24.88 0.45
N ARG A 90 -4.35 24.83 -0.83
CA ARG A 90 -4.11 26.05 -1.62
C ARG A 90 -5.36 26.93 -1.71
N LYS A 91 -6.53 26.33 -1.92
CA LYS A 91 -7.81 27.06 -1.97
C LYS A 91 -8.14 27.74 -0.65
N VAL A 92 -7.98 27.04 0.47
CA VAL A 92 -8.19 27.61 1.81
C VAL A 92 -7.21 28.76 2.07
N ASN A 93 -5.93 28.58 1.76
CA ASN A 93 -4.93 29.63 1.93
C ASN A 93 -5.22 30.86 1.07
N ALA A 94 -5.62 30.67 -0.18
CA ALA A 94 -6.02 31.76 -1.06
C ALA A 94 -7.23 32.53 -0.51
N ALA A 95 -8.23 31.81 0.02
CA ALA A 95 -9.39 32.45 0.65
C ALA A 95 -9.01 33.25 1.91
N ILE A 96 -8.11 32.73 2.73
CA ILE A 96 -7.57 33.45 3.91
C ILE A 96 -6.81 34.71 3.47
N ALA A 97 -5.94 34.61 2.46
CA ALA A 97 -5.19 35.76 1.95
C ALA A 97 -6.12 36.85 1.39
N ALA A 98 -7.14 36.46 0.62
CA ALA A 98 -8.15 37.37 0.10
C ALA A 98 -8.94 38.06 1.24
N TRP A 99 -9.30 37.31 2.29
CA TRP A 99 -9.96 37.85 3.48
C TRP A 99 -9.09 38.86 4.23
N ASN A 100 -7.79 38.61 4.31
CA ASN A 100 -6.82 39.51 4.97
C ASN A 100 -6.44 40.73 4.12
N GLY A 101 -6.91 40.82 2.86
CA GLY A 101 -6.54 41.90 1.94
C GLY A 101 -5.16 41.75 1.30
N GLU A 102 -4.56 40.56 1.37
CA GLU A 102 -3.23 40.24 0.84
C GLU A 102 -3.27 39.78 -0.64
N GLY A 103 -4.40 39.97 -1.32
CA GLY A 103 -4.74 39.34 -2.60
C GLY A 103 -5.19 40.29 -3.72
N VAL A 104 -4.59 41.48 -3.83
CA VAL A 104 -4.63 42.32 -5.05
C VAL A 104 -3.23 42.48 -5.60
#